data_AF-A0A531M4W7-F1
#
_entry.id   AF-A0A531M4W7-F1
#
_cell.length_a   1.000
_cell.length_b   1.000
_cell.length_c   1.000
_cell.angle_alpha   90.00
_cell.angle_beta   90.00
_cell.angle_gamma   90.00
#
_symmetry.space_group_name_H-M   'P 1'
#
loop_
_entity.id
_entity.type
_entity.pdbx_description
1 polymer ?
#
loop_
_entity_poly.entity_id
_entity_poly.type
_entity_poly.pdbx_seq_one_letter_code
_entity_poly.pdbx_strand_id
1 'polypeptide(L)'
;MPNGILLALLAYASYSGSDAVIKSLGGQFTVFEIGFFVTLFAGCLLFFTRPANERWRDFWRMKRPWAVQARAWCGIASGVLSVYAFTHIPLAEVYALIFLAPLLVTVLSTVILKEKVGPWRWLAVVAGFAGVMLV
;
A
#
# COMPACT_ATOMS: atom_id res chain seq x y z
N MET A 1 -7.78 -23.03 8.58
CA MET A 1 -7.83 -22.27 7.31
C MET A 1 -9.04 -21.33 7.13
N PRO A 2 -10.24 -21.52 7.74
CA PRO A 2 -11.36 -20.56 7.55
C PRO A 2 -11.15 -19.19 8.23
N ASN A 3 -10.37 -19.12 9.31
CA ASN A 3 -10.12 -17.87 10.04
C ASN A 3 -9.37 -16.82 9.19
N GLY A 4 -8.57 -17.25 8.21
CA GLY A 4 -7.83 -16.31 7.34
C GLY A 4 -8.74 -15.53 6.40
N ILE A 5 -9.82 -16.14 5.90
CA ILE A 5 -10.77 -15.49 4.99
C ILE A 5 -11.61 -14.46 5.74
N LEU A 6 -12.10 -14.81 6.95
CA LEU A 6 -12.83 -13.87 7.82
C LEU A 6 -11.98 -12.67 8.23
N LEU A 7 -10.70 -12.90 8.58
CA LEU A 7 -9.76 -11.82 8.88
C LEU A 7 -9.49 -10.93 7.67
N ALA A 8 -9.36 -11.51 6.47
CA ALA A 8 -9.19 -10.75 5.24
C ALA A 8 -10.43 -9.90 4.93
N LEU A 9 -11.64 -10.45 5.07
CA LEU A 9 -12.90 -9.72 4.89
C LEU A 9 -13.03 -8.56 5.87
N LEU A 10 -12.76 -8.78 7.16
CA LEU A 10 -12.77 -7.74 8.18
C LEU A 10 -11.72 -6.65 7.92
N ALA A 11 -10.54 -7.03 7.44
CA ALA A 11 -9.48 -6.09 7.07
C ALA A 11 -9.93 -5.23 5.89
N TYR A 12 -10.48 -5.81 4.82
CA TYR A 12 -10.98 -5.07 3.66
C TYR A 12 -12.16 -4.17 4.01
N ALA A 13 -13.08 -4.62 4.86
CA ALA A 13 -14.19 -3.80 5.35
C ALA A 13 -13.69 -2.57 6.13
N SER A 14 -12.73 -2.78 7.04
CA SER A 14 -12.10 -1.68 7.79
C SER A 14 -11.33 -0.72 6.88
N TYR A 15 -10.65 -1.25 5.85
CA TYR A 15 -9.90 -0.43 4.89
C TYR A 15 -10.83 0.44 4.05
N SER A 16 -11.91 -0.14 3.51
CA SER A 16 -12.92 0.60 2.76
C SER A 16 -13.61 1.68 3.60
N GLY A 17 -13.89 1.40 4.89
CA GLY A 17 -14.41 2.41 5.81
C GLY A 17 -13.43 3.55 6.04
N SER A 18 -12.14 3.24 6.16
CA SER A 18 -11.08 4.24 6.30
C SER A 18 -10.97 5.14 5.06
N ASP A 19 -11.03 4.57 3.85
CA ASP A 19 -11.00 5.33 2.60
C ASP A 19 -12.19 6.29 2.47
N ALA A 20 -13.39 5.86 2.89
CA ALA A 20 -14.58 6.70 2.88
C ALA A 20 -14.46 7.89 3.84
N VAL A 21 -13.87 7.68 5.02
CA VAL A 21 -13.60 8.73 6.01
C VAL A 21 -12.53 9.70 5.49
N ILE A 22 -11.43 9.20 4.93
CA ILE A 22 -10.38 10.06 4.34
C ILE A 22 -10.97 10.92 3.22
N LYS A 23 -11.82 10.34 2.37
CA LYS A 23 -12.48 11.05 1.28
C LYS A 23 -13.47 12.12 1.76
N SER A 24 -14.20 11.89 2.86
CA SER A 24 -15.09 12.90 3.42
C SER A 24 -14.34 14.06 4.09
N LEU A 25 -13.13 13.81 4.61
CA LEU A 25 -12.24 14.82 5.19
C LEU A 25 -11.39 15.56 4.16
N GLY A 26 -11.21 15.03 2.95
CA GLY A 26 -10.33 15.57 1.91
C GLY A 26 -10.67 16.98 1.40
N GLY A 27 -11.84 17.53 1.75
CA GLY A 27 -12.22 18.92 1.44
C GLY A 27 -12.03 19.91 2.60
N GLN A 28 -11.76 19.44 3.82
CA GLN A 28 -11.66 20.29 5.03
C GLN A 28 -10.24 20.37 5.58
N PHE A 29 -9.43 19.32 5.39
CA PHE A 29 -8.07 19.23 5.92
C PHE A 29 -7.04 19.08 4.81
N THR A 30 -5.84 19.58 5.07
CA THR A 30 -4.71 19.33 4.17
C THR A 30 -4.31 17.86 4.32
N VAL A 31 -4.49 17.05 3.28
CA VAL A 31 -3.51 16.08 2.75
C VAL A 31 -2.44 15.60 3.75
N PHE A 32 -1.46 16.46 4.06
CA PHE A 32 -0.35 16.15 4.97
C PHE A 32 -0.79 15.91 6.43
N GLU A 33 -1.80 16.62 6.93
CA GLU A 33 -2.38 16.43 8.27
C GLU A 33 -3.08 15.07 8.37
N ILE A 34 -3.87 14.69 7.36
CA ILE A 34 -4.54 13.38 7.34
C ILE A 34 -3.49 12.26 7.35
N GLY A 35 -2.48 12.35 6.48
CA GLY A 35 -1.37 11.40 6.45
C GLY A 35 -0.59 11.33 7.76
N PHE A 36 -0.37 12.48 8.42
CA PHE A 36 0.26 12.55 9.73
C PHE A 36 -0.53 11.79 10.79
N PHE A 37 -1.84 12.04 10.92
CA PHE A 37 -2.68 11.37 11.92
C PHE A 37 -2.81 9.87 11.66
N VAL A 38 -2.98 9.45 10.40
CA VAL A 38 -3.03 8.02 10.04
C VAL A 38 -1.73 7.32 10.41
N THR A 39 -0.59 7.91 10.07
CA THR A 39 0.74 7.31 10.35
C THR A 39 1.03 7.32 11.85
N LEU A 40 0.64 8.38 12.57
CA LEU A 40 0.76 8.48 14.03
C LEU A 40 -0.04 7.39 14.73
N PHE A 41 -1.31 7.21 14.36
CA PHE A 41 -2.18 6.20 14.97
C PHE A 41 -1.73 4.78 14.65
N ALA A 42 -1.32 4.52 13.39
CA ALA A 42 -0.73 3.24 13.00
C ALA A 42 0.56 2.96 13.77
N GLY A 43 1.40 3.98 13.97
CA GLY A 43 2.59 3.93 14.82
C GLY A 43 2.24 3.57 16.26
N CYS A 44 1.27 4.25 16.88
CA CYS A 44 0.82 3.96 18.23
C CYS A 44 0.26 2.53 18.38
N LEU A 45 -0.48 2.04 17.38
CA LEU A 45 -0.97 0.66 17.37
C LEU A 45 0.16 -0.37 17.29
N LEU A 46 1.21 -0.11 16.51
CA LEU A 46 2.42 -0.95 16.49
C LEU A 46 3.09 -1.06 17.86
N PHE A 47 3.01 -0.02 18.69
CA PHE A 47 3.48 -0.09 20.08
C PHE A 47 2.60 -1.01 20.95
N PHE A 48 1.31 -1.14 20.64
CA PHE A 48 0.34 -1.89 21.43
C PHE A 48 0.21 -3.35 21.00
N THR A 49 0.29 -3.67 19.70
CA THR A 49 0.16 -5.03 19.15
C THR A 49 1.45 -5.85 19.25
N ARG A 50 2.29 -5.58 20.25
CA ARG A 50 3.55 -6.29 20.48
C ARG A 50 3.31 -7.77 20.72
N PRO A 51 3.92 -8.67 19.93
CA PRO A 51 3.98 -10.08 20.30
C PRO A 51 4.76 -10.20 21.61
N ALA A 52 4.19 -10.86 22.61
CA ALA A 52 4.79 -11.04 23.95
C ALA A 52 6.19 -11.71 23.92
N ASN A 53 6.59 -12.28 22.79
CA ASN A 53 7.82 -13.05 22.61
C ASN A 53 8.96 -12.29 21.89
N GLU A 54 8.76 -11.03 21.47
CA GLU A 54 9.81 -10.24 20.77
C GLU A 54 10.46 -9.20 21.69
N ARG A 55 11.79 -9.28 21.85
CA ARG A 55 12.57 -8.28 22.58
C ARG A 55 12.77 -7.04 21.69
N TRP A 56 12.62 -5.84 22.27
CA TRP A 56 12.91 -4.55 21.61
C TRP A 56 14.29 -4.49 20.94
N ARG A 57 15.25 -5.30 21.42
CA ARG A 57 16.60 -5.40 20.86
C ARG A 57 16.65 -6.10 19.48
N ASP A 58 15.68 -6.95 19.16
CA ASP A 58 15.60 -7.62 17.86
C ASP A 58 15.07 -6.69 16.75
N PHE A 59 14.28 -5.66 17.12
CA PHE A 59 13.95 -4.56 16.21
C PHE A 59 15.20 -3.82 15.71
N TRP A 60 16.24 -3.72 16.54
CA TRP A 60 17.50 -3.07 16.18
C TRP A 60 18.49 -4.01 15.48
N ARG A 61 18.34 -5.33 15.65
CA ARG A 61 19.14 -6.34 14.94
C ARG A 61 18.52 -6.68 13.59
N MET A 62 18.51 -5.70 12.69
CA MET A 62 18.09 -5.94 11.31
C MET A 62 19.16 -6.74 10.55
N LYS A 63 18.84 -7.96 10.12
CA LYS A 63 19.72 -8.77 9.25
C LYS A 63 20.01 -8.10 7.89
N ARG A 64 19.13 -7.19 7.43
CA ARG A 64 19.24 -6.45 6.15
C ARG A 64 18.79 -4.99 6.32
N PRO A 65 19.57 -4.13 6.98
CA PRO A 65 19.16 -2.76 7.33
C PRO A 65 18.84 -1.92 6.08
N TRP A 66 19.55 -2.13 4.97
CA TRP A 66 19.30 -1.42 3.72
C TRP A 66 17.92 -1.71 3.12
N ALA A 67 17.49 -2.97 3.12
CA ALA A 67 16.19 -3.35 2.57
C ALA A 67 15.03 -2.78 3.41
N VAL A 68 15.19 -2.72 4.73
CA VAL A 68 14.20 -2.12 5.65
C VAL A 68 14.11 -0.61 5.45
N GLN A 69 15.26 0.07 5.32
CA GLN A 69 15.31 1.50 5.04
C GLN A 69 14.70 1.83 3.67
N ALA A 70 15.06 1.09 2.62
CA ALA A 70 14.46 1.25 1.29
C ALA A 70 12.94 1.06 1.32
N ARG A 71 12.44 0.06 2.05
CA ARG A 71 10.98 -0.14 2.25
C ARG A 71 10.34 1.04 2.97
N ALA A 72 10.97 1.54 4.03
CA ALA A 72 10.44 2.69 4.78
C ALA A 72 10.36 3.94 3.90
N TRP A 73 11.43 4.26 3.16
CA TRP A 73 11.45 5.38 2.22
C TRP A 73 10.42 5.23 1.10
N CYS A 74 10.30 4.04 0.49
CA CYS A 74 9.27 3.78 -0.51
C CYS A 74 7.86 3.94 0.07
N GLY A 75 7.63 3.52 1.32
CA GLY A 75 6.34 3.69 1.99
C GLY A 75 5.99 5.16 2.24
N ILE A 76 6.94 5.94 2.74
CA ILE A 76 6.78 7.39 2.95
C ILE A 76 6.51 8.10 1.63
N ALA A 77 7.33 7.84 0.61
CA ALA A 77 7.15 8.40 -0.73
C ALA A 77 5.77 8.02 -1.30
N SER A 78 5.40 6.73 -1.23
CA SER A 78 4.09 6.26 -1.69
C SER A 78 2.94 6.97 -0.98
N GLY A 79 3.03 7.19 0.33
CA GLY A 79 2.02 7.91 1.10
C GLY A 79 1.86 9.35 0.61
N VAL A 80 2.97 10.09 0.50
CA VAL A 80 2.98 11.48 0.01
C VAL A 80 2.45 11.57 -1.42
N LEU A 81 2.90 10.69 -2.32
CA LEU A 81 2.44 10.68 -3.72
C LEU A 81 0.97 10.29 -3.85
N SER A 82 0.49 9.33 -3.07
CA SER A 82 -0.93 8.90 -3.12
C SER A 82 -1.84 10.07 -2.75
N VAL A 83 -1.49 10.72 -1.65
CA VAL A 83 -2.22 11.83 -1.09
C VAL A 83 -2.16 13.06 -2.04
N TYR A 84 -1.04 13.31 -2.72
CA TYR A 84 -0.94 14.27 -3.83
C TYR A 84 -1.83 13.91 -5.04
N ALA A 85 -1.85 12.63 -5.45
CA ALA A 85 -2.66 12.17 -6.58
C ALA A 85 -4.16 12.36 -6.31
N PHE A 86 -4.63 12.04 -5.10
CA PHE A 86 -6.02 12.23 -4.69
C PHE A 86 -6.49 13.70 -4.69
N THR A 87 -5.58 14.67 -4.59
CA THR A 87 -5.95 16.10 -4.57
C THR A 87 -5.80 16.82 -5.90
N HIS A 88 -4.95 16.31 -6.80
CA HIS A 88 -4.67 16.97 -8.07
C HIS A 88 -5.42 16.36 -9.25
N ILE A 89 -5.91 15.13 -9.14
CA ILE A 89 -6.46 14.36 -10.25
C ILE A 89 -7.84 13.79 -9.85
N PRO A 90 -8.80 13.62 -10.80
CA PRO A 90 -10.07 12.97 -10.52
C PRO A 90 -9.90 11.58 -9.88
N LEU A 91 -10.76 11.28 -8.90
CA LEU A 91 -10.73 10.00 -8.16
C LEU A 91 -10.73 8.76 -9.08
N ALA A 92 -11.45 8.81 -10.19
CA ALA A 92 -11.51 7.71 -11.16
C ALA A 92 -10.12 7.37 -11.73
N GLU A 93 -9.36 8.39 -12.14
CA GLU A 93 -8.01 8.23 -12.68
C GLU A 93 -7.03 7.73 -11.60
N VAL A 94 -7.16 8.19 -10.35
CA VAL A 94 -6.34 7.70 -9.23
C VAL A 94 -6.54 6.20 -9.02
N TYR A 95 -7.79 5.73 -8.99
CA TYR A 95 -8.07 4.31 -8.87
C TYR A 95 -7.61 3.51 -10.10
N ALA A 96 -7.72 4.07 -11.31
CA ALA A 96 -7.19 3.46 -12.52
C ALA A 96 -5.67 3.25 -12.43
N LEU A 97 -4.93 4.25 -11.94
CA LEU A 97 -3.49 4.13 -11.69
C LEU A 97 -3.15 3.11 -10.60
N ILE A 98 -3.95 3.02 -9.53
CA ILE A 98 -3.78 2.00 -8.49
C ILE A 98 -4.00 0.60 -9.07
N PHE A 99 -4.97 0.41 -9.96
CA PHE A 99 -5.16 -0.86 -10.67
C PHE A 99 -4.01 -1.20 -11.63
N LEU A 100 -3.18 -0.21 -12.01
CA LEU A 100 -1.94 -0.43 -12.75
C LEU A 100 -0.77 -0.86 -11.85
N ALA A 101 -0.89 -0.76 -10.52
CA ALA A 101 0.18 -1.14 -9.59
C ALA A 101 0.62 -2.62 -9.68
N PRO A 102 -0.29 -3.62 -9.76
CA PRO A 102 0.10 -5.03 -9.93
C PRO A 102 0.94 -5.25 -11.20
N LEU A 103 0.58 -4.51 -12.24
CA LEU A 103 1.22 -4.44 -13.54
C LEU A 103 2.68 -3.96 -13.39
N LEU A 104 2.87 -2.79 -12.79
CA LEU A 104 4.20 -2.25 -12.50
C LEU A 104 5.01 -3.18 -11.60
N VAL A 105 4.40 -3.79 -10.58
CA VAL A 105 5.05 -4.73 -9.66
C VAL A 105 5.54 -5.98 -10.38
N THR A 106 4.77 -6.53 -11.34
CA THR A 106 5.21 -7.67 -12.14
C THR A 106 6.40 -7.32 -13.04
N VAL A 107 6.37 -6.15 -13.70
CA VAL A 107 7.49 -5.67 -14.52
C VAL A 107 8.72 -5.41 -13.65
N LEU A 108 8.59 -4.67 -12.54
CA LEU A 108 9.69 -4.44 -11.59
C LEU A 108 10.24 -5.75 -11.02
N SER A 109 9.41 -6.77 -10.76
CA SER A 109 9.89 -8.08 -10.31
C SER A 109 10.77 -8.78 -11.36
N THR A 110 10.41 -8.68 -12.64
CA THR A 110 11.28 -9.22 -13.72
C THR A 110 12.62 -8.51 -13.80
N VAL A 111 12.63 -7.18 -13.64
CA VAL A 111 13.84 -6.36 -13.83
C VAL A 111 14.75 -6.41 -12.60
N ILE A 112 14.18 -6.18 -11.41
CA ILE A 112 14.93 -6.04 -10.14
C ILE A 112 15.26 -7.41 -9.56
N LEU A 113 14.27 -8.32 -9.53
CA LEU A 113 14.43 -9.63 -8.89
C LEU A 113 14.90 -10.72 -9.86
N LYS A 114 14.90 -10.43 -11.18
CA LYS A 114 15.25 -11.38 -12.25
C LYS A 114 14.46 -12.70 -12.20
N GLU A 115 13.25 -12.66 -11.65
CA GLU A 115 12.36 -13.84 -11.67
C GLU A 115 11.84 -14.11 -13.08
N LYS A 116 11.80 -15.38 -13.48
CA LYS A 116 11.20 -15.80 -14.74
C LYS A 116 9.68 -15.73 -14.62
N VAL A 117 9.09 -14.70 -15.21
CA VAL A 117 7.63 -14.51 -15.22
C VAL A 117 7.04 -15.28 -16.41
N GLY A 118 6.17 -16.24 -16.10
CA GLY A 118 5.52 -17.09 -17.11
C GLY A 118 4.54 -16.33 -18.01
N PRO A 119 4.16 -16.91 -19.16
CA PRO A 119 3.33 -16.25 -20.18
C PRO A 119 1.95 -15.83 -19.68
N TRP A 120 1.36 -16.59 -18.74
CA TRP A 120 0.07 -16.26 -18.11
C TRP A 120 0.10 -14.96 -17.29
N ARG A 121 1.23 -14.64 -16.64
CA ARG A 121 1.39 -13.37 -15.92
C ARG A 121 1.55 -12.20 -16.88
N TRP A 122 2.20 -12.40 -18.04
CA TRP A 122 2.25 -11.40 -19.11
C TRP A 122 0.87 -11.12 -19.72
N LEU A 123 0.03 -12.14 -19.86
CA LEU A 123 -1.37 -11.93 -20.28
C LEU A 123 -2.16 -11.11 -19.24
N ALA A 124 -1.99 -11.39 -17.95
CA ALA A 124 -2.62 -10.61 -16.89
C ALA A 124 -2.15 -9.14 -16.87
N VAL A 125 -0.87 -8.90 -17.18
CA VAL A 125 -0.27 -7.58 -17.38
C VAL A 125 -0.98 -6.85 -18.52
N VAL A 126 -1.05 -7.45 -19.71
CA VAL A 126 -1.69 -6.82 -20.87
C VAL A 126 -3.20 -6.59 -20.63
N ALA A 127 -3.88 -7.55 -20.01
CA ALA A 127 -5.30 -7.43 -19.66
C ALA A 127 -5.56 -6.31 -18.64
N GLY A 128 -4.70 -6.18 -17.61
CA GLY A 128 -4.77 -5.08 -16.66
C GLY A 128 -4.55 -3.72 -17.32
N PHE A 129 -3.66 -3.65 -18.33
CA PHE A 129 -3.37 -2.42 -19.06
C PHE A 129 -4.56 -1.99 -19.91
N ALA A 130 -5.16 -2.95 -20.61
CA ALA A 130 -6.38 -2.75 -21.38
C ALA A 130 -7.55 -2.28 -20.49
N GLY A 131 -7.65 -2.82 -19.28
CA GLY A 131 -8.65 -2.39 -18.28
C GLY A 131 -8.48 -0.93 -17.86
N VAL A 132 -7.24 -0.46 -17.68
CA VAL A 132 -6.95 0.94 -17.34
C VAL A 132 -7.23 1.89 -18.50
N MET A 133 -6.93 1.51 -19.74
CA MET A 133 -7.26 2.33 -20.93
C MET A 133 -8.76 2.52 -21.18
N LEU A 134 -9.59 1.64 -20.62
CA LEU A 134 -11.04 1.66 -20.77
C LEU A 134 -11.75 2.58 -19.76
N VAL A 135 -11.09 2.89 -18.65
CA VAL A 135 -11.57 3.79 -17.59
C VAL A 135 -11.27 5.24 -17.97
#